data_AF-A0A4R7P3G5-F1
#
_entry.id   AF-A0A4R7P3G5-F1
#
_cell.length_a   1.000
_cell.length_b   1.000
_cell.length_c   1.000
_cell.angle_alpha   90.00
_cell.angle_beta   90.00
_cell.angle_gamma   90.00
#
_symmetry.space_group_name_H-M   'P 1'
#
loop_
_entity.id
_entity.type
_entity.pdbx_description
1 polymer ?
#
loop_
_entity_poly.entity_id
_entity_poly.type
_entity_poly.pdbx_seq_one_letter_code
_entity_poly.pdbx_strand_id
1 'polypeptide(L)'
;MKFETISRQQSAAVAILALAGSLMLGACNRQEDPSQTSRDISEARTEGNEKVGEATKDAVENFEDGASAKTVVNDVHRIEVEKIRADHEVAKQRCDGIVAADQDKCRSDADATYDAAMKLADEKRKANGG
;
A
#
# COMPACT_ATOMS: atom_id res chain seq x y z
N MET A 1 -8.02 -16.47 -48.28
CA MET A 1 -7.61 -15.47 -47.27
C MET A 1 -6.87 -14.38 -48.02
N LYS A 2 -7.43 -13.16 -48.05
CA LYS A 2 -7.04 -12.05 -48.92
C LYS A 2 -5.86 -11.29 -48.31
N PHE A 3 -4.77 -11.20 -49.08
CA PHE A 3 -3.79 -10.11 -48.99
C PHE A 3 -4.32 -8.97 -49.88
N GLU A 4 -4.74 -7.85 -49.30
CA GLU A 4 -5.03 -6.62 -50.04
C GLU A 4 -4.14 -5.47 -49.55
N THR A 5 -3.06 -5.28 -50.30
CA THR A 5 -2.66 -4.01 -50.95
C THR A 5 -2.42 -2.76 -50.08
N ILE A 6 -1.12 -2.53 -49.88
CA ILE A 6 -0.45 -1.26 -49.60
C ILE A 6 -0.65 -0.27 -50.78
N SER A 7 -0.70 1.03 -50.46
CA SER A 7 -0.38 2.18 -51.33
C SER A 7 -1.44 2.69 -52.31
N ARG A 8 -2.09 3.81 -51.93
CA ARG A 8 -2.33 4.98 -52.79
C ARG A 8 -3.06 6.07 -52.01
N GLN A 9 -2.31 7.01 -51.42
CA GLN A 9 -2.58 8.46 -51.52
C GLN A 9 -1.51 9.23 -50.74
N GLN A 10 -0.32 9.29 -51.35
CA GLN A 10 0.49 10.50 -51.27
C GLN A 10 -0.01 11.43 -52.38
N SER A 11 -0.52 12.60 -52.01
CA SER A 11 -0.48 13.81 -52.84
C SER A 11 -0.63 15.02 -51.93
N ALA A 12 0.35 15.92 -52.06
CA ALA A 12 0.44 17.27 -51.50
C ALA A 12 0.88 17.41 -50.03
N ALA A 13 2.22 17.36 -49.86
CA ALA A 13 3.01 18.44 -49.27
C ALA A 13 2.44 19.20 -48.06
N VAL A 14 2.76 18.72 -46.85
CA VAL A 14 3.09 19.60 -45.72
C VAL A 14 4.33 19.01 -45.04
N ALA A 15 5.49 19.47 -45.50
CA ALA A 15 6.72 19.41 -44.72
C ALA A 15 6.72 20.57 -43.72
N ILE A 16 7.54 20.43 -42.66
CA ILE A 16 8.09 21.49 -41.76
C ILE A 16 7.48 21.52 -40.35
N LEU A 17 8.30 20.98 -39.43
CA LEU A 17 8.62 21.45 -38.07
C LEU A 17 7.49 21.85 -37.10
N ALA A 18 7.31 21.01 -36.08
CA ALA A 18 7.15 21.48 -34.70
C ALA A 18 7.69 20.42 -33.71
N LEU A 19 9.01 20.39 -33.51
CA LEU A 19 9.59 20.03 -32.21
C LEU A 19 9.21 21.16 -31.24
N ALA A 20 8.08 21.04 -30.54
CA ALA A 20 7.70 22.00 -29.51
C ALA A 20 6.88 21.32 -28.41
N GLY A 21 7.60 20.92 -27.35
CA GLY A 21 7.20 21.09 -25.96
C GLY A 21 5.78 20.69 -25.56
N SER A 22 5.61 19.41 -25.22
CA SER A 22 4.58 18.97 -24.25
C SER A 22 5.23 18.20 -23.10
N LEU A 23 6.32 18.76 -22.54
CA LEU A 23 6.92 18.36 -21.26
C LEU A 23 6.36 19.18 -20.09
N MET A 24 5.07 19.52 -20.11
CA MET A 24 4.43 20.38 -19.11
C MET A 24 3.19 19.72 -18.48
N LEU A 25 3.38 18.56 -17.84
CA LEU A 25 2.46 18.00 -16.84
C LEU A 25 3.23 17.36 -15.66
N GLY A 26 4.40 17.91 -15.32
CA GLY A 26 5.32 17.36 -14.30
C GLY A 26 5.11 17.91 -12.88
N ALA A 27 3.88 18.23 -12.48
CA ALA A 27 3.57 18.66 -11.13
C ALA A 27 2.40 17.82 -10.58
N CYS A 28 2.63 17.21 -9.42
CA CYS A 28 1.70 16.42 -8.58
C CYS A 28 1.64 14.90 -8.78
N ASN A 29 2.80 14.24 -8.80
CA ASN A 29 3.08 12.96 -8.11
C ASN A 29 4.52 12.60 -8.50
N ARG A 30 5.48 12.78 -7.60
CA ARG A 30 6.88 12.48 -7.89
C ARG A 30 7.17 11.10 -7.35
N GLN A 31 7.46 10.16 -8.24
CA GLN A 31 8.01 8.85 -7.88
C GLN A 31 9.23 9.07 -6.97
N GLU A 32 9.25 8.43 -5.82
CA GLU A 32 10.42 8.42 -4.95
C GLU A 32 11.58 7.67 -5.60
N ASP A 33 12.81 8.06 -5.25
CA ASP A 33 13.98 7.33 -5.71
C ASP A 33 14.00 5.93 -5.07
N PRO A 34 14.37 4.86 -5.80
CA PRO A 34 14.39 3.51 -5.26
C PRO A 34 15.19 3.34 -3.96
N SER A 35 16.24 4.14 -3.75
CA SER A 35 17.01 4.11 -2.51
C SER A 35 16.25 4.68 -1.31
N GLN A 36 15.38 5.69 -1.51
CA GLN A 36 14.52 6.24 -0.46
C GLN A 36 13.43 5.24 -0.11
N THR A 37 12.67 4.78 -1.10
CA THR A 37 11.62 3.77 -0.90
C THR A 37 12.14 2.51 -0.18
N SER A 38 13.36 2.06 -0.49
CA SER A 38 13.95 0.91 0.21
C SER A 38 14.21 1.17 1.70
N ARG A 39 14.59 2.40 2.06
CA ARG A 39 14.77 2.83 3.45
C ARG A 39 13.42 2.95 4.15
N ASP A 40 12.44 3.58 3.51
CA ASP A 40 11.12 3.80 4.11
C ASP A 40 10.39 2.46 4.35
N ILE A 41 10.52 1.50 3.43
CA ILE A 41 10.04 0.12 3.65
C ILE A 41 10.76 -0.53 4.83
N SER A 42 12.07 -0.33 4.97
CA SER A 42 12.84 -0.91 6.08
C SER A 42 12.46 -0.28 7.42
N GLU A 43 12.24 1.03 7.44
CA GLU A 43 11.79 1.79 8.61
C GLU A 43 10.37 1.38 9.00
N ALA A 44 9.42 1.38 8.07
CA ALA A 44 8.05 0.92 8.30
C ALA A 44 7.98 -0.53 8.83
N ARG A 45 8.84 -1.42 8.33
CA ARG A 45 8.97 -2.79 8.87
C ARG A 45 9.50 -2.80 10.30
N THR A 46 10.50 -1.97 10.59
CA THR A 46 11.12 -1.90 11.92
C THR A 46 10.12 -1.36 12.94
N GLU A 47 9.49 -0.23 12.65
CA GLU A 47 8.46 0.36 13.51
C GLU A 47 7.24 -0.56 13.68
N GLY A 48 6.80 -1.20 12.60
CA GLY A 48 5.70 -2.15 12.64
C GLY A 48 6.01 -3.35 13.55
N ASN A 49 7.22 -3.91 13.45
CA ASN A 49 7.66 -4.99 14.32
C ASN A 49 7.80 -4.56 15.79
N GLU A 50 8.25 -3.33 16.04
CA GLU A 50 8.33 -2.76 17.38
C GLU A 50 6.94 -2.68 18.02
N LYS A 51 5.95 -2.11 17.32
CA LYS A 51 4.57 -2.00 17.80
C LYS A 51 3.90 -3.36 18.03
N VAL A 52 4.11 -4.32 17.13
CA VAL A 52 3.63 -5.70 17.32
C VAL A 52 4.31 -6.35 18.53
N GLY A 53 5.61 -6.11 18.71
CA GLY A 53 6.39 -6.59 19.84
C GLY A 53 5.90 -6.04 21.17
N GLU A 54 5.67 -4.73 21.25
CA GLU A 54 5.08 -4.04 22.40
C GLU A 54 3.68 -4.59 22.72
N ALA A 55 2.81 -4.65 21.72
CA ALA A 55 1.46 -5.20 21.90
C ALA A 55 1.47 -6.65 22.41
N THR A 56 2.44 -7.45 21.93
CA THR A 56 2.64 -8.83 22.38
C THR A 56 3.18 -8.88 23.80
N LYS A 57 4.10 -7.99 24.16
CA LYS A 57 4.66 -7.91 25.51
C LYS A 57 3.57 -7.60 26.52
N ASP A 58 2.77 -6.55 26.33
CA ASP A 58 1.73 -6.26 27.34
C ASP A 58 0.63 -7.34 27.37
N ALA A 59 0.38 -8.03 26.24
CA ALA A 59 -0.52 -9.19 26.24
C ALA A 59 -0.02 -10.32 27.15
N VAL A 60 1.30 -10.56 27.16
CA VAL A 60 1.93 -11.54 28.04
C VAL A 60 1.89 -11.06 29.48
N GLU A 61 2.24 -9.80 29.76
CA GLU A 61 2.18 -9.23 31.10
C GLU A 61 0.76 -9.30 31.69
N ASN A 62 -0.27 -8.91 30.91
CA ASN A 62 -1.67 -9.05 31.31
C ASN A 62 -2.05 -10.50 31.62
N PHE A 63 -1.59 -11.45 30.80
CA PHE A 63 -1.86 -12.87 31.02
C PHE A 63 -1.20 -13.38 32.32
N GLU A 64 0.05 -13.00 32.58
CA GLU A 64 0.77 -13.35 33.81
C GLU A 64 0.11 -12.76 35.07
N ASP A 65 -0.48 -11.56 34.94
CA ASP A 65 -1.24 -10.89 36.00
C ASP A 65 -2.67 -11.47 36.21
N GLY A 66 -3.02 -12.55 35.50
CA GLY A 66 -4.30 -13.23 35.65
C GLY A 66 -5.46 -12.54 34.92
N ALA A 67 -5.17 -11.93 33.77
CA ALA A 67 -6.16 -11.29 32.89
C ALA A 67 -7.42 -12.15 32.66
N SER A 68 -8.56 -11.47 32.62
CA SER A 68 -9.82 -12.10 32.24
C SER A 68 -9.78 -12.60 30.79
N ALA A 69 -10.64 -13.58 30.46
CA ALA A 69 -10.79 -14.04 29.07
C ALA A 69 -11.09 -12.90 28.09
N LYS A 70 -11.86 -11.88 28.51
CA LYS A 70 -12.15 -10.69 27.69
C LYS A 70 -10.89 -9.85 27.43
N THR A 71 -10.05 -9.67 28.43
CA THR A 71 -8.77 -8.96 28.30
C THR A 71 -7.87 -9.67 27.30
N VAL A 72 -7.71 -10.99 27.43
CA VAL A 72 -6.92 -11.81 26.50
C VAL A 72 -7.43 -11.67 25.05
N VAL A 73 -8.75 -11.68 24.84
CA VAL A 73 -9.34 -11.49 23.50
C VAL A 73 -9.03 -10.10 22.93
N ASN A 74 -9.07 -9.05 23.75
CA ASN A 74 -8.71 -7.70 23.33
C ASN A 74 -7.20 -7.58 23.02
N ASP A 75 -6.35 -8.23 23.81
CA ASP A 75 -4.90 -8.22 23.59
C ASP A 75 -4.52 -8.93 22.28
N VAL A 76 -5.13 -10.09 22.01
CA VAL A 76 -4.96 -10.81 20.73
C VAL A 76 -5.45 -9.95 19.56
N HIS A 77 -6.59 -9.26 19.72
CA HIS A 77 -7.09 -8.35 18.70
C HIS A 77 -6.14 -7.16 18.48
N ARG A 78 -5.58 -6.58 19.54
CA ARG A 78 -4.61 -5.49 19.45
C ARG A 78 -3.36 -5.92 18.67
N ILE A 79 -2.81 -7.09 18.96
CA ILE A 79 -1.67 -7.65 18.21
C ILE A 79 -2.01 -7.78 16.72
N GLU A 80 -3.20 -8.29 16.39
CA GLU A 80 -3.64 -8.43 15.00
C GLU A 80 -3.80 -7.07 14.30
N VAL A 81 -4.39 -6.08 14.97
CA VAL A 81 -4.54 -4.72 14.44
C VAL A 81 -3.18 -4.08 14.16
N GLU A 82 -2.20 -4.24 15.05
CA GLU A 82 -0.86 -3.69 14.84
C GLU A 82 -0.12 -4.38 13.68
N LYS A 83 -0.33 -5.69 13.47
CA LYS A 83 0.16 -6.38 12.27
C LYS A 83 -0.46 -5.82 10.99
N ILE A 84 -1.78 -5.67 10.97
CA ILE A 84 -2.51 -5.13 9.82
C ILE A 84 -2.03 -3.71 9.48
N ARG A 85 -1.80 -2.87 10.50
CA ARG A 85 -1.25 -1.51 10.33
C ARG A 85 0.18 -1.53 9.79
N ALA A 86 1.04 -2.41 10.32
CA ALA A 86 2.41 -2.57 9.84
C ALA A 86 2.44 -2.96 8.36
N ASP A 87 1.61 -3.94 7.96
CA ASP A 87 1.51 -4.39 6.57
C ASP A 87 0.99 -3.28 5.64
N HIS A 88 0.00 -2.50 6.10
CA HIS A 88 -0.54 -1.36 5.36
C HIS A 88 0.50 -0.26 5.16
N GLU A 89 1.27 0.07 6.19
CA GLU A 89 2.31 1.09 6.06
C GLU A 89 3.40 0.65 5.08
N VAL A 90 3.84 -0.60 5.15
CA VAL A 90 4.77 -1.16 4.14
C VAL A 90 4.18 -1.12 2.73
N ALA A 91 2.88 -1.41 2.58
CA ALA A 91 2.20 -1.34 1.29
C ALA A 91 2.18 0.11 0.75
N LYS A 92 1.90 1.10 1.61
CA LYS A 92 1.95 2.52 1.24
C LYS A 92 3.35 2.95 0.80
N GLN A 93 4.39 2.60 1.55
CA GLN A 93 5.77 2.94 1.17
C GLN A 93 6.15 2.32 -0.17
N ARG A 94 5.67 1.11 -0.48
CA ARG A 94 5.86 0.49 -1.82
C ARG A 94 5.16 1.27 -2.93
N CYS A 95 3.99 1.84 -2.67
CA CYS A 95 3.29 2.68 -3.64
C CYS A 95 4.04 3.97 -3.96
N ASP A 96 4.89 4.46 -3.07
CA ASP A 96 5.59 5.72 -3.29
C ASP A 96 6.79 5.55 -4.24
N GLY A 97 7.32 4.32 -4.33
CA GLY A 97 8.38 3.95 -5.28
C GLY A 97 7.91 3.59 -6.70
N ILE A 98 6.60 3.51 -6.98
CA ILE A 98 6.09 3.27 -8.35
C ILE A 98 5.87 4.57 -9.13
N VAL A 99 5.61 4.45 -10.43
CA VAL A 99 5.37 5.62 -11.28
C VAL A 99 4.13 6.39 -10.82
N ALA A 100 4.24 7.72 -10.88
CA ALA A 100 3.24 8.69 -10.45
C ALA A 100 1.79 8.38 -10.88
N ALA A 101 1.61 7.87 -12.10
CA ALA A 101 0.31 7.57 -12.69
C ALA A 101 -0.40 6.40 -12.00
N ASP A 102 0.33 5.52 -11.32
CA ASP A 102 -0.20 4.31 -10.68
C ASP A 102 -0.28 4.43 -9.14
N GLN A 103 0.31 5.47 -8.55
CA GLN A 103 0.40 5.66 -7.10
C GLN A 103 -0.97 5.70 -6.42
N ASP A 104 -1.91 6.49 -6.96
CA ASP A 104 -3.25 6.66 -6.37
C ASP A 104 -4.02 5.34 -6.36
N LYS A 105 -3.93 4.57 -7.46
CA LYS A 105 -4.54 3.25 -7.53
C LYS A 105 -3.90 2.29 -6.53
N CYS A 106 -2.57 2.28 -6.43
CA CYS A 106 -1.86 1.44 -5.49
C CYS A 106 -2.27 1.75 -4.04
N ARG A 107 -2.31 3.03 -3.66
CA ARG A 107 -2.74 3.46 -2.32
C ARG A 107 -4.20 3.07 -2.04
N SER A 108 -5.09 3.28 -3.02
CA SER A 108 -6.49 2.84 -2.90
C SER A 108 -6.64 1.33 -2.71
N ASP A 109 -5.83 0.52 -3.40
CA ASP A 109 -5.86 -0.94 -3.24
C ASP A 109 -5.29 -1.35 -1.86
N ALA A 110 -4.25 -0.67 -1.38
CA ALA A 110 -3.68 -0.86 -0.04
C ALA A 110 -4.70 -0.52 1.06
N ASP A 111 -5.38 0.62 0.94
CA ASP A 111 -6.43 1.06 1.86
C ASP A 111 -7.61 0.08 1.87
N ALA A 112 -8.05 -0.38 0.71
CA ALA A 112 -9.13 -1.37 0.62
C ALA A 112 -8.75 -2.71 1.29
N THR A 113 -7.48 -3.12 1.16
CA THR A 113 -6.97 -4.33 1.82
C THR A 113 -6.90 -4.14 3.34
N TYR A 114 -6.41 -3.00 3.81
CA TYR A 114 -6.39 -2.63 5.22
C TYR A 114 -7.80 -2.65 5.82
N ASP A 115 -8.75 -1.98 5.18
CA ASP A 115 -10.15 -1.92 5.64
C ASP A 115 -10.80 -3.31 5.72
N ALA A 116 -10.55 -4.18 4.73
CA ALA A 116 -11.04 -5.54 4.75
C ALA A 116 -10.43 -6.36 5.90
N ALA A 117 -9.13 -6.22 6.13
CA ALA A 117 -8.44 -6.90 7.22
C ALA A 117 -8.90 -6.42 8.60
N MET A 118 -9.08 -5.11 8.78
CA MET A 118 -9.61 -4.52 10.02
C MET A 118 -11.01 -5.03 10.33
N LYS A 119 -11.90 -5.08 9.33
CA LYS A 119 -13.25 -5.67 9.49
C LYS A 119 -13.19 -7.12 9.94
N LEU A 120 -12.33 -7.92 9.32
CA LEU A 120 -12.15 -9.32 9.70
C LEU A 120 -11.60 -9.45 11.14
N ALA A 121 -10.64 -8.61 11.54
CA ALA A 121 -10.10 -8.60 12.89
C ALA A 121 -11.18 -8.24 13.94
N ASP A 122 -12.05 -7.29 13.62
CA ASP A 122 -13.19 -6.91 14.46
C ASP A 122 -14.24 -8.02 14.57
N GLU A 123 -14.57 -8.69 13.47
CA GLU A 123 -15.49 -9.83 13.45
C GLU A 123 -14.96 -10.98 14.31
N LYS A 124 -13.67 -11.30 14.18
CA LYS A 124 -13.00 -12.31 15.02
C LYS A 124 -13.07 -11.92 16.50
N ARG A 125 -12.82 -10.65 16.85
CA ARG A 125 -12.92 -10.18 18.25
C ARG A 125 -14.33 -10.37 18.81
N LYS A 126 -15.35 -9.95 18.05
CA LYS A 126 -16.77 -10.11 18.43
C LYS A 126 -17.15 -11.58 18.61
N ALA A 127 -16.72 -12.46 17.70
CA ALA A 127 -16.98 -13.89 17.78
C ALA A 127 -16.35 -14.56 19.01
N ASN A 128 -15.26 -14.01 19.54
CA ASN A 128 -14.56 -14.52 20.73
C ASN A 128 -14.99 -13.84 22.05
N GLY A 129 -16.11 -13.12 22.07
CA GLY A 129 -16.64 -12.51 23.30
C GLY A 129 -16.15 -11.08 23.59
N GLY A 130 -15.79 -10.34 22.53
CA GLY A 130 -15.41 -8.93 22.56
C GLY A 130 -16.50 -7.96 23.00
#